data_AF-A0A3B0ZN76-F1
#
_entry.id   AF-A0A3B0ZN76-F1
#
_cell.length_a   1.000
_cell.length_b   1.000
_cell.length_c   1.000
_cell.angle_alpha   90.00
_cell.angle_beta   90.00
_cell.angle_gamma   90.00
#
_symmetry.space_group_name_H-M   'P 1'
#
loop_
_entity.id
_entity.type
_entity.pdbx_description
1 polymer ?
#
loop_
_entity_poly.entity_id
_entity_poly.type
_entity_poly.pdbx_seq_one_letter_code
_entity_poly.pdbx_strand_id
1 'polypeptide(L)'
;MTTTAGSTLKVGKSKYKLVQLHFHTPSEHTRYGKHRPMEVHFVHINDKKQLAVVGIFMRLGKKPNPLFAKILENAPQNVGKNVGKNVVKNSMVNGKGLHSRKMRTYFSYSGSLTTPPCSEQVRWFVMKNSVRVSATQITAFKKLFKHTNRPTQAMNGRIINKN
;
A
#
# COMPACT_ATOMS: atom_id res chain seq x y z
N MET A 1 4.63 -12.76 6.34
CA MET A 1 4.56 -12.02 5.07
C MET A 1 5.99 -11.80 4.56
N THR A 2 6.34 -12.24 3.35
CA THR A 2 7.70 -12.18 2.78
C THR A 2 7.68 -11.73 1.33
N THR A 3 8.58 -10.82 0.94
CA THR A 3 8.60 -10.20 -0.41
C THR A 3 10.01 -10.17 -1.04
N THR A 4 10.21 -10.86 -2.17
CA THR A 4 11.01 -10.53 -3.39
C THR A 4 10.62 -11.53 -4.49
N ALA A 5 10.71 -11.21 -5.80
CA ALA A 5 10.36 -12.05 -6.98
C ALA A 5 10.13 -13.54 -6.60
N GLY A 6 8.85 -13.92 -6.49
CA GLY A 6 8.42 -14.90 -5.47
C GLY A 6 7.73 -14.25 -4.25
N SER A 7 7.46 -12.94 -4.29
CA SER A 7 6.74 -12.18 -3.27
C SER A 7 5.31 -12.65 -3.20
N THR A 8 5.00 -13.47 -2.20
CA THR A 8 3.66 -14.04 -2.05
C THR A 8 3.10 -13.79 -0.68
N LEU A 9 1.81 -13.47 -0.66
CA LEU A 9 0.99 -13.43 0.54
C LEU A 9 0.30 -14.79 0.65
N LYS A 10 0.52 -15.50 1.76
CA LYS A 10 -0.22 -16.72 2.08
C LYS A 10 -1.37 -16.36 3.01
N VAL A 11 -2.59 -16.69 2.61
CA VAL A 11 -3.80 -16.51 3.44
C VAL A 11 -4.53 -17.85 3.53
N GLY A 12 -4.46 -18.48 4.70
CA GLY A 12 -4.87 -19.87 4.85
C GLY A 12 -4.07 -20.78 3.91
N LYS A 13 -4.79 -21.56 3.07
CA LYS A 13 -4.19 -22.42 2.05
C LYS A 13 -3.88 -21.70 0.73
N SER A 14 -4.40 -20.49 0.52
CA SER A 14 -4.27 -19.76 -0.74
C SER A 14 -2.98 -18.93 -0.80
N LYS A 15 -2.35 -18.91 -1.98
CA LYS A 15 -1.16 -18.12 -2.29
C LYS A 15 -1.54 -17.01 -3.26
N TYR A 16 -1.23 -15.76 -2.90
CA TYR A 16 -1.47 -14.57 -3.72
C TYR A 16 -0.12 -13.99 -4.14
N LYS A 17 0.08 -13.80 -5.44
CA LYS A 17 1.29 -13.21 -6.03
C LYS A 17 1.15 -11.69 -6.01
N LEU A 18 2.19 -10.98 -5.55
CA LEU A 18 2.25 -9.52 -5.64
C LEU A 18 2.25 -9.10 -7.11
N VAL A 19 1.35 -8.18 -7.49
CA VAL A 19 1.26 -7.66 -8.87
C VAL A 19 1.73 -6.22 -8.99
N GLN A 20 1.46 -5.40 -7.98
CA GLN A 20 1.86 -4.00 -7.96
C GLN A 20 1.79 -3.43 -6.54
N LEU A 21 2.43 -2.28 -6.35
CA LEU A 21 2.25 -1.44 -5.19
C LEU A 21 2.04 0.01 -5.62
N HIS A 22 1.33 0.77 -4.81
CA HIS A 22 1.08 2.19 -5.03
C HIS A 22 0.87 2.91 -3.70
N PHE A 23 0.83 4.24 -3.74
CA PHE A 23 0.84 5.10 -2.56
C PHE A 23 -0.30 6.10 -2.59
N HIS A 24 -0.85 6.39 -1.41
CA HIS A 24 -1.87 7.41 -1.20
C HIS A 24 -1.37 8.49 -0.26
N THR A 25 -1.74 9.75 -0.52
CA THR A 25 -1.59 10.87 0.43
C THR A 25 -2.85 11.74 0.46
N PRO A 26 -3.45 11.99 1.64
CA PRO A 26 -3.25 11.26 2.91
C PRO A 26 -3.53 9.75 2.80
N SER A 27 -3.41 8.99 3.91
CA SER A 27 -3.84 7.59 3.93
C SER A 27 -5.31 7.44 3.53
N GLU A 28 -5.72 6.33 2.92
CA GLU A 28 -7.13 6.09 2.62
C GLU A 28 -7.87 5.58 3.85
N HIS A 29 -7.25 4.64 4.56
CA HIS A 29 -7.75 4.20 5.85
C HIS A 29 -7.55 5.28 6.90
N THR A 30 -8.42 5.28 7.90
CA THR A 30 -8.23 6.03 9.14
C THR A 30 -7.94 5.08 10.29
N ARG A 31 -7.28 5.60 11.33
CA ARG A 31 -7.15 4.91 12.61
C ARG A 31 -7.74 5.81 13.68
N TYR A 32 -8.86 5.37 14.27
CA TYR A 32 -9.67 6.18 15.20
C TYR A 32 -10.13 7.50 14.56
N GLY A 33 -10.67 7.43 13.34
CA GLY A 33 -11.17 8.59 12.60
C GLY A 33 -10.09 9.52 12.03
N LYS A 34 -8.80 9.26 12.31
CA LYS A 34 -7.69 10.12 11.85
C LYS A 34 -6.90 9.48 10.72
N HIS A 35 -6.74 10.22 9.63
CA HIS A 35 -5.82 9.88 8.56
C HIS A 35 -4.35 9.96 9.03
N ARG A 36 -3.49 9.23 8.33
CA ARG A 36 -2.03 9.31 8.43
C ARG A 36 -1.48 10.06 7.22
N PRO A 37 -0.24 10.57 7.29
CA PRO A 37 0.33 11.36 6.19
C PRO A 37 0.32 10.63 4.84
N MET A 38 0.57 9.31 4.85
CA MET A 38 0.54 8.48 3.66
C MET A 38 0.16 7.03 3.99
N GLU A 39 -0.19 6.27 2.96
CA GLU A 39 -0.42 4.82 3.02
C GLU A 39 0.11 4.15 1.76
N VAL A 40 0.70 2.96 1.89
CA VAL A 40 1.12 2.12 0.76
C VAL A 40 0.24 0.89 0.68
N HIS A 41 -0.18 0.55 -0.53
CA HIS A 41 -0.93 -0.66 -0.85
C HIS A 41 -0.07 -1.64 -1.62
N PHE A 42 -0.03 -2.89 -1.16
CA PHE A 42 0.55 -4.01 -1.89
C PHE A 42 -0.58 -4.89 -2.40
N VAL A 43 -0.82 -4.87 -3.71
CA VAL A 43 -1.93 -5.61 -4.33
C VAL A 43 -1.45 -6.98 -4.77
N HIS A 44 -2.17 -8.02 -4.37
CA HIS A 44 -1.87 -9.40 -4.70
C HIS A 44 -3.07 -10.07 -5.36
N ILE A 45 -2.80 -11.03 -6.25
CA ILE A 45 -3.81 -11.84 -6.92
C ILE A 45 -3.47 -13.33 -6.79
N ASN A 46 -4.45 -14.19 -6.56
CA ASN A 46 -4.25 -15.64 -6.62
C ASN A 46 -4.59 -16.21 -8.00
N ASP A 47 -4.34 -17.51 -8.20
CA ASP A 47 -4.59 -18.16 -9.49
C ASP A 47 -6.10 -18.20 -9.84
N LYS A 48 -6.99 -18.03 -8.85
CA LYS A 48 -8.45 -17.87 -9.02
C LYS A 48 -8.89 -16.41 -9.26
N LYS A 49 -7.95 -15.50 -9.55
CA LYS A 49 -8.18 -14.06 -9.78
C LYS A 49 -8.77 -13.29 -8.59
N GLN A 50 -8.74 -13.86 -7.39
CA GLN A 50 -9.19 -13.17 -6.18
C GLN A 50 -8.10 -12.23 -5.68
N LEU A 51 -8.51 -11.07 -5.17
CA LEU A 51 -7.61 -10.00 -4.73
C LEU A 51 -7.39 -9.99 -3.21
N ALA A 52 -6.17 -9.69 -2.82
CA ALA A 52 -5.80 -9.40 -1.44
C ALA A 52 -4.86 -8.20 -1.39
N VAL A 53 -5.16 -7.23 -0.52
CA VAL A 53 -4.36 -6.00 -0.38
C VAL A 53 -3.79 -5.90 1.03
N VAL A 54 -2.49 -5.66 1.12
CA VAL A 54 -1.84 -5.29 2.37
C VAL A 54 -1.66 -3.77 2.39
N GLY A 55 -2.32 -3.10 3.34
CA GLY A 55 -2.20 -1.66 3.56
C GLY A 55 -1.25 -1.36 4.71
N ILE A 56 -0.33 -0.42 4.52
CA ILE A 56 0.62 -0.02 5.56
C ILE A 56 0.61 1.51 5.68
N PHE A 57 0.23 1.99 6.87
CA PHE A 57 0.36 3.40 7.20
C PHE A 57 1.83 3.85 7.18
N MET A 58 2.05 5.02 6.62
CA MET A 58 3.34 5.70 6.58
C MET A 58 3.24 6.97 7.41
N ARG A 59 4.02 7.06 8.49
CA ARG A 59 4.02 8.16 9.46
C ARG A 59 5.31 8.96 9.39
N LEU A 60 5.27 10.17 9.93
CA LEU A 60 6.45 11.02 10.01
C LEU A 60 7.56 10.36 10.87
N GLY A 61 8.78 10.41 10.35
CA GLY A 61 10.01 10.04 11.04
C GLY A 61 11.10 11.08 10.83
N LYS A 62 12.13 11.04 11.69
CA LYS A 62 13.28 11.95 11.62
C LYS A 62 14.18 11.67 10.41
N LYS A 63 14.30 10.40 10.00
CA LYS A 63 15.18 9.97 8.90
C LYS A 63 14.35 9.61 7.65
N PRO A 64 14.87 9.88 6.44
CA PRO A 64 14.27 9.38 5.21
C PRO A 64 14.19 7.85 5.19
N ASN A 65 13.14 7.30 4.59
CA ASN A 65 13.05 5.88 4.29
C ASN A 65 13.84 5.57 3.01
N PRO A 66 14.90 4.74 3.05
CA PRO A 66 15.74 4.52 1.87
C PRO A 66 15.00 3.90 0.68
N LEU A 67 14.03 3.01 0.93
CA LEU A 67 13.27 2.38 -0.14
C LEU A 67 12.32 3.37 -0.80
N PHE A 68 11.65 4.19 0.01
CA PHE A 68 10.77 5.23 -0.51
C PHE A 68 11.54 6.33 -1.26
N ALA A 69 12.77 6.66 -0.83
CA ALA A 69 13.65 7.58 -1.56
C ALA A 69 13.92 7.07 -2.99
N LYS A 70 14.35 5.81 -3.12
CA LYS A 70 14.57 5.17 -4.44
C LYS A 70 13.31 5.17 -5.31
N ILE A 71 12.13 4.98 -4.71
CA ILE A 71 10.87 5.03 -5.45
C ILE A 71 10.58 6.45 -5.96
N LEU A 72 10.81 7.48 -5.13
CA LEU A 72 10.62 8.88 -5.53
C LEU A 72 11.60 9.33 -6.61
N GLU A 73 12.87 8.89 -6.53
CA GLU A 73 13.90 9.17 -7.53
C GLU A 73 13.53 8.62 -8.92
N ASN A 74 12.82 7.48 -8.95
CA ASN A 74 12.37 6.84 -10.19
C ASN A 74 10.91 7.21 -10.57
N ALA A 75 10.27 8.12 -9.81
CA ALA A 75 8.90 8.53 -10.11
C ALA A 75 8.87 9.43 -11.36
N PRO A 76 7.82 9.32 -12.20
CA PRO A 76 7.68 10.17 -13.37
C PRO A 76 7.56 11.64 -12.96
N GLN A 77 8.36 12.50 -13.58
CA GLN A 77 8.37 13.95 -13.31
C GLN A 77 7.14 14.67 -13.90
N ASN A 78 6.46 14.07 -14.89
CA ASN A 78 5.26 14.59 -15.53
C ASN A 78 4.09 13.62 -15.34
N VAL A 79 3.12 13.98 -14.49
CA VAL A 79 1.89 13.20 -14.26
C VAL A 79 0.87 13.53 -15.35
N GLY A 80 0.35 12.52 -16.06
CA GLY A 80 -0.75 12.69 -17.04
C GLY A 80 -0.43 12.33 -18.49
N LYS A 81 0.84 12.16 -18.88
CA LYS A 81 1.15 11.36 -20.07
C LYS A 81 1.14 9.91 -19.65
N ASN A 82 0.60 9.02 -20.47
CA ASN A 82 0.82 7.58 -20.34
C ASN A 82 2.33 7.35 -20.40
N VAL A 83 3.00 7.45 -19.24
CA VAL A 83 4.37 7.01 -19.05
C VAL A 83 4.26 5.50 -19.03
N GLY A 84 4.04 4.96 -20.23
CA GLY A 84 3.86 3.55 -20.48
C GLY A 84 4.98 2.83 -19.79
N LYS A 85 4.65 2.02 -18.79
CA LYS A 85 5.60 1.10 -18.17
C LYS A 85 6.96 1.78 -17.89
N ASN A 86 6.99 2.88 -17.13
CA ASN A 86 8.14 3.10 -16.23
C ASN A 86 8.04 2.09 -15.08
N VAL A 87 7.98 0.81 -15.47
CA VAL A 87 8.47 -0.30 -14.69
C VAL A 87 9.88 0.13 -14.36
N VAL A 88 10.19 0.25 -13.08
CA VAL A 88 11.58 0.27 -12.67
C VAL A 88 12.15 -1.09 -13.09
N LYS A 89 12.53 -1.21 -14.37
CA LYS A 89 13.19 -2.37 -14.95
C LYS A 89 14.48 -2.46 -14.15
N ASN A 90 14.61 -3.52 -13.36
CA ASN A 90 15.77 -3.82 -12.52
C ASN A 90 15.98 -3.05 -11.21
N SER A 91 14.97 -2.42 -10.60
CA SER A 91 15.02 -2.31 -9.14
C SER A 91 14.25 -3.48 -8.55
N MET A 92 14.97 -4.51 -8.10
CA MET A 92 14.42 -5.42 -7.12
C MET A 92 14.14 -4.62 -5.84
N VAL A 93 13.03 -3.90 -5.82
CA VAL A 93 12.47 -3.26 -4.63
C VAL A 93 12.00 -4.41 -3.75
N ASN A 94 12.94 -5.01 -3.02
CA ASN A 94 12.61 -5.89 -1.94
C ASN A 94 11.79 -5.04 -0.96
N GLY A 95 10.55 -5.44 -0.68
CA GLY A 95 9.69 -4.73 0.26
C GLY A 95 10.30 -4.55 1.66
N LYS A 96 11.46 -5.18 1.96
CA LYS A 96 12.37 -4.85 3.06
C LYS A 96 12.58 -3.32 3.14
N GLY A 97 11.88 -2.67 4.07
CA GLY A 97 11.94 -1.23 4.32
C GLY A 97 10.57 -0.55 4.33
N LEU A 98 9.60 -1.10 3.58
CA LEU A 98 8.19 -0.71 3.63
C LEU A 98 7.32 -1.78 4.29
N HIS A 99 7.81 -3.01 4.35
CA HIS A 99 7.22 -4.13 5.08
C HIS A 99 8.33 -4.97 5.72
N SER A 100 8.12 -5.47 6.94
CA SER A 100 9.08 -6.33 7.65
C SER A 100 8.43 -7.62 8.11
N ARG A 101 9.20 -8.72 8.15
CA ARG A 101 8.74 -10.01 8.73
C ARG A 101 8.24 -9.90 10.18
N LYS A 102 8.63 -8.82 10.89
CA LYS A 102 8.17 -8.51 12.25
C LYS A 102 6.77 -7.90 12.29
N MET A 103 6.24 -7.40 11.17
CA MET A 103 4.89 -6.87 11.08
C MET A 103 3.91 -8.04 10.95
N ARG A 104 3.49 -8.58 12.10
CA ARG A 104 2.62 -9.75 12.17
C ARG A 104 1.19 -9.43 12.58
N THR A 105 0.95 -8.23 13.11
CA THR A 105 -0.37 -7.82 13.61
C THR A 105 -1.05 -6.84 12.65
N TYR A 106 -2.33 -7.06 12.41
CA TYR A 106 -3.11 -6.39 11.38
C TYR A 106 -4.60 -6.36 11.72
N PHE A 107 -5.32 -5.49 11.02
CA PHE A 107 -6.76 -5.55 10.91
C PHE A 107 -7.13 -6.22 9.59
N SER A 108 -8.20 -7.00 9.55
CA SER A 108 -8.65 -7.61 8.30
C SER A 108 -10.15 -7.54 8.13
N TYR A 109 -10.59 -7.25 6.92
CA TYR A 109 -11.99 -7.16 6.53
C TYR A 109 -12.17 -7.46 5.04
N SER A 110 -13.41 -7.75 4.63
CA SER A 110 -13.79 -7.85 3.22
C SER A 110 -14.26 -6.49 2.70
N GLY A 111 -13.65 -6.01 1.63
CA GLY A 111 -13.92 -4.68 1.08
C GLY A 111 -13.83 -4.65 -0.44
N SER A 112 -13.43 -3.49 -0.97
CA SER A 112 -13.32 -3.25 -2.41
C SER A 112 -11.95 -2.71 -2.79
N LEU A 113 -11.71 -2.57 -4.09
CA LEU A 113 -10.72 -1.62 -4.59
C LEU A 113 -11.13 -0.19 -4.22
N THR A 114 -10.13 0.66 -3.99
CA THR A 114 -10.33 2.08 -3.67
C THR A 114 -10.32 2.98 -4.90
N THR A 115 -9.98 2.42 -6.07
CA THR A 115 -10.05 3.06 -7.38
C THR A 115 -11.13 2.41 -8.24
N PRO A 116 -11.74 3.14 -9.21
CA PRO A 116 -12.63 2.54 -10.20
C PRO A 116 -12.03 1.29 -10.85
N PRO A 117 -12.84 0.24 -11.13
CA PRO A 117 -14.30 0.18 -10.98
C PRO A 117 -14.77 -0.17 -9.54
N CYS A 118 -13.94 0.00 -8.51
CA CYS A 118 -14.30 -0.26 -7.11
C CYS A 118 -14.78 -1.68 -6.85
N SER A 119 -14.25 -2.68 -7.59
CA SER A 119 -14.65 -4.08 -7.45
C SER A 119 -14.57 -4.57 -6.01
N GLU A 120 -15.62 -5.24 -5.56
CA GLU A 120 -15.75 -5.78 -4.20
C GLU A 120 -14.99 -7.11 -4.01
N GLN A 121 -15.19 -7.74 -2.85
CA GLN A 121 -14.60 -9.03 -2.45
C GLN A 121 -13.06 -9.00 -2.36
N VAL A 122 -12.50 -7.82 -2.11
CA VAL A 122 -11.07 -7.65 -1.85
C VAL A 122 -10.79 -7.96 -0.38
N ARG A 123 -9.86 -8.88 -0.13
CA ARG A 123 -9.41 -9.19 1.24
C ARG A 123 -8.39 -8.16 1.70
N TRP A 124 -8.77 -7.32 2.65
CA TRP A 124 -7.89 -6.28 3.19
C TRP A 124 -7.14 -6.76 4.42
N PHE A 125 -5.86 -6.40 4.49
CA PHE A 125 -4.96 -6.61 5.63
C PHE A 125 -4.25 -5.30 5.95
N VAL A 126 -4.78 -4.52 6.89
CA VAL A 126 -4.22 -3.21 7.25
C VAL A 126 -3.31 -3.37 8.46
N MET A 127 -2.01 -3.16 8.28
CA MET A 127 -1.01 -3.41 9.31
C MET A 127 -1.15 -2.41 10.47
N LYS A 128 -1.08 -2.93 11.72
CA LYS A 128 -1.14 -2.07 12.92
C LYS A 128 0.12 -1.21 13.07
N ASN A 129 1.25 -1.76 12.63
CA ASN A 129 2.53 -1.07 12.63
C ASN A 129 2.65 -0.19 11.40
N SER A 130 3.19 1.01 11.59
CA SER A 130 3.45 1.97 10.53
C SER A 130 4.94 2.06 10.23
N VAL A 131 5.28 2.28 8.96
CA VAL A 131 6.65 2.63 8.56
C VAL A 131 6.86 4.14 8.67
N ARG A 132 8.11 4.56 8.84
CA ARG A 132 8.48 5.97 8.97
C ARG A 132 9.01 6.49 7.63
N VAL A 133 8.61 7.72 7.28
CA VAL A 133 9.12 8.51 6.15
C VAL A 133 9.37 9.96 6.60
N SER A 134 10.31 10.66 5.98
CA SER A 134 10.60 12.06 6.35
C SER A 134 9.55 13.02 5.81
N ALA A 135 9.46 14.21 6.43
CA ALA A 135 8.60 15.30 5.93
C ALA A 135 8.97 15.67 4.49
N THR A 136 10.26 15.73 4.17
CA THR A 136 10.76 16.04 2.82
C THR A 136 10.29 15.02 1.78
N GLN A 137 10.26 13.72 2.12
CA GLN A 137 9.75 12.68 1.23
C GLN A 137 8.23 12.79 0.99
N ILE A 138 7.47 13.09 2.04
CA ILE A 138 6.01 13.31 1.91
C ILE A 138 5.74 14.51 1.01
N THR A 139 6.46 15.63 1.23
CA THR A 139 6.33 16.83 0.40
C THR A 139 6.72 16.58 -1.05
N ALA A 140 7.81 15.84 -1.29
CA ALA A 140 8.22 15.47 -2.65
C ALA A 140 7.15 14.64 -3.37
N PHE A 141 6.56 13.65 -2.68
CA PHE A 141 5.46 12.86 -3.25
C PHE A 141 4.24 13.72 -3.59
N LYS A 142 3.82 14.61 -2.68
CA LYS A 142 2.67 15.51 -2.87
C LYS A 142 2.83 16.49 -4.04
N LYS A 143 4.07 16.88 -4.36
CA LYS A 143 4.35 17.72 -5.53
C LYS A 143 4.05 17.00 -6.84
N LEU A 144 4.31 15.69 -6.89
CA LEU A 144 4.02 14.85 -8.05
C LEU A 144 2.54 14.45 -8.11
N PHE A 145 2.00 13.93 -7.01
CA PHE A 145 0.65 13.39 -6.94
C PHE A 145 -0.20 14.16 -5.93
N LYS A 146 -1.08 15.03 -6.43
CA LYS A 146 -2.03 15.79 -5.60
C LYS A 146 -3.18 14.88 -5.18
N HIS A 147 -3.48 14.83 -3.87
CA HIS A 147 -4.66 14.20 -3.25
C HIS A 147 -5.13 12.90 -3.91
N THR A 148 -4.56 11.78 -3.47
CA THR A 148 -4.81 10.48 -4.10
C THR A 148 -5.71 9.56 -3.27
N ASN A 149 -6.34 10.04 -2.20
CA ASN A 149 -7.15 9.20 -1.32
C ASN A 149 -8.65 9.30 -1.63
N ARG A 150 -9.32 8.16 -1.73
CA ARG A 150 -10.77 8.05 -1.65
C ARG A 150 -11.22 8.33 -0.21
N PRO A 151 -12.37 9.02 0.00
CA PRO A 151 -12.96 9.18 1.33
C PRO A 151 -13.30 7.84 1.98
N THR A 152 -13.29 7.78 3.31
CA THR A 152 -13.75 6.60 4.05
C THR A 152 -15.20 6.28 3.72
N GLN A 153 -15.53 4.99 3.62
CA GLN A 153 -16.86 4.51 3.29
C GLN A 153 -17.56 3.93 4.54
N ALA A 154 -18.89 3.96 4.55
CA ALA A 154 -19.69 3.44 5.65
C ALA A 154 -19.42 1.94 5.92
N MET A 155 -19.43 1.53 7.18
CA MET A 155 -19.05 0.17 7.57
C MET A 155 -20.12 -0.87 7.24
N ASN A 156 -21.39 -0.47 7.14
CA ASN A 156 -22.52 -1.30 6.69
C ASN A 156 -22.56 -2.69 7.35
N GLY A 157 -22.39 -2.75 8.68
CA GLY A 157 -22.41 -4.00 9.44
C GLY A 157 -21.17 -4.89 9.31
N ARG A 158 -20.17 -4.51 8.49
CA ARG A 158 -18.93 -5.28 8.36
C ARG A 158 -18.14 -5.29 9.67
N ILE A 159 -17.62 -6.46 10.02
CA ILE A 159 -16.77 -6.65 11.19
C ILE A 159 -15.30 -6.52 10.79
N ILE A 160 -14.56 -5.67 11.52
CA ILE A 160 -13.11 -5.55 11.38
C ILE A 160 -12.45 -6.50 12.38
N ASN A 161 -11.79 -7.54 11.87
CA ASN A 161 -11.09 -8.51 12.72
C ASN A 161 -9.72 -7.96 13.13
N LYS A 162 -9.30 -8.23 14.36
CA LYS A 162 -8.01 -7.81 14.93
C LYS A 162 -7.13 -9.04 15.15
N ASN A 163 -6.01 -9.12 14.42
CA ASN A 163 -5.04 -10.22 14.48
C ASN A 163 -3.64 -9.74 14.91
#